data_AF-A0A6L4WXQ3-F1
#
_entry.id   AF-A0A6L4WXQ3-F1
#
_cell.length_a   1.000
_cell.length_b   1.000
_cell.length_c   1.000
_cell.angle_alpha   90.00
_cell.angle_beta   90.00
_cell.angle_gamma   90.00
#
_symmetry.space_group_name_H-M   'P 1'
#
loop_
_entity.id
_entity.type
_entity.pdbx_description
1 polymer ?
#
loop_
_entity_poly.entity_id
_entity_poly.type
_entity_poly.pdbx_seq_one_letter_code
_entity_poly.pdbx_strand_id
1 'polypeptide(L)'
;MDDRPIEAPIIPDDLNPEGREVWSRMVSGQPYWDMHPELERKRVEVRRLFEAYNRTDFEDAARRRALLKRMLGSVGDDVVVEPNFRCDLGCNITLGAGSVVTRDVPDNVVAVGNPARVLRPITDADRMGFAR
;
A
#
# COMPACT_ATOMS: atom_id res chain seq x y z
N MET A 1 18.79 1.89 -15.85
CA MET A 1 17.60 1.08 -15.56
C MET A 1 18.14 -0.04 -14.69
N ASP A 2 17.85 0.00 -13.40
CA ASP A 2 18.50 -0.83 -12.39
C ASP A 2 17.82 -2.21 -12.39
N ASP A 3 18.42 -3.19 -13.08
CA ASP A 3 17.97 -4.59 -13.21
C ASP A 3 18.20 -5.44 -11.95
N ARG A 4 18.33 -4.81 -10.77
CA ARG A 4 18.39 -5.56 -9.52
C ARG A 4 17.06 -6.28 -9.30
N PRO A 5 17.07 -7.61 -9.04
CA PRO A 5 15.85 -8.35 -8.78
C PRO A 5 15.09 -7.68 -7.63
N ILE A 6 13.78 -7.52 -7.79
CA ILE A 6 12.89 -7.07 -6.73
C ILE A 6 13.05 -8.09 -5.59
N GLU A 7 13.73 -7.70 -4.50
CA GLU A 7 13.84 -8.53 -3.30
C GLU A 7 12.42 -8.94 -2.85
N ALA A 8 12.29 -10.18 -2.40
CA ALA A 8 11.04 -10.93 -2.29
C ALA A 8 9.81 -10.08 -1.89
N PRO A 9 8.66 -10.21 -2.56
CA PRO A 9 7.52 -9.34 -2.31
C PRO A 9 6.95 -9.45 -0.89
N ILE A 10 6.36 -8.35 -0.39
CA ILE A 10 5.63 -8.38 0.89
C ILE A 10 4.37 -9.22 0.69
N ILE A 11 4.26 -10.33 1.43
CA ILE A 11 3.11 -11.22 1.43
C ILE A 11 2.35 -11.05 2.76
N PRO A 12 1.08 -10.62 2.77
CA PRO A 12 0.32 -10.45 3.99
C PRO A 12 0.24 -11.75 4.82
N ASP A 13 0.43 -11.62 6.12
CA ASP A 13 0.57 -12.78 7.00
C ASP A 13 -0.74 -13.57 7.21
N ASP A 14 -1.88 -12.91 7.02
CA ASP A 14 -3.20 -13.49 7.19
C ASP A 14 -3.72 -14.22 5.94
N LEU A 15 -2.89 -14.38 4.90
CA LEU A 15 -3.22 -15.19 3.72
C LEU A 15 -3.01 -16.68 3.99
N ASN A 16 -3.93 -17.49 3.49
CA ASN A 16 -3.76 -18.94 3.42
C ASN A 16 -2.65 -19.34 2.41
N PRO A 17 -2.18 -20.60 2.37
CA PRO A 17 -1.08 -21.02 1.49
C PRO A 17 -1.29 -20.72 0.00
N GLU A 18 -2.49 -20.97 -0.55
CA GLU A 18 -2.84 -20.67 -1.94
C GLU A 18 -2.86 -19.15 -2.20
N GLY A 19 -3.40 -18.40 -1.22
CA GLY A 19 -3.39 -16.94 -1.18
C GLY A 19 -1.97 -16.37 -1.24
N ARG A 20 -1.03 -16.95 -0.50
CA ARG A 20 0.38 -16.53 -0.51
C ARG A 20 1.03 -16.81 -1.87
N GLU A 21 0.71 -17.93 -2.50
CA GLU A 21 1.22 -18.25 -3.84
C GLU A 21 0.68 -17.28 -4.90
N VAL A 22 -0.64 -17.07 -4.97
CA VAL A 22 -1.23 -16.15 -5.96
C VAL A 22 -0.74 -14.72 -5.75
N TRP A 23 -0.59 -14.30 -4.49
CA TRP A 23 -0.02 -13.01 -4.13
C TRP A 23 1.41 -12.86 -4.66
N SER A 24 2.27 -13.86 -4.41
CA SER A 24 3.66 -13.87 -4.86
C SER A 24 3.79 -13.79 -6.40
N ARG A 25 2.87 -14.40 -7.15
CA ARG A 25 2.85 -14.30 -8.61
C ARG A 25 2.45 -12.89 -9.07
N MET A 26 1.39 -12.33 -8.48
CA MET A 26 0.87 -11.00 -8.80
C MET A 26 1.93 -9.90 -8.67
N VAL A 27 2.54 -9.79 -7.49
CA VAL A 27 3.61 -8.82 -7.17
C VAL A 27 4.90 -9.01 -7.98
N SER A 28 5.16 -10.23 -8.48
CA SER A 28 6.33 -10.53 -9.32
C SER A 28 6.03 -10.36 -10.81
N GLY A 29 4.82 -9.93 -11.19
CA GLY A 29 4.40 -9.78 -12.58
C GLY A 29 4.22 -11.11 -13.33
N GLN A 30 4.13 -12.24 -12.63
CA GLN A 30 3.88 -13.55 -13.24
C GLN A 30 2.38 -13.75 -13.46
N PRO A 31 1.95 -14.56 -14.45
CA PRO A 31 0.55 -14.93 -14.63
C PRO A 31 -0.06 -15.53 -13.34
N TYR A 32 -1.23 -15.03 -12.96
CA TYR A 32 -1.93 -15.42 -11.74
C TYR A 32 -3.44 -15.41 -11.94
N TRP A 33 -4.17 -16.02 -11.01
CA TRP A 33 -5.63 -16.00 -10.99
C TRP A 33 -6.13 -14.78 -10.21
N ASP A 34 -6.44 -13.69 -10.91
CA ASP A 34 -6.86 -12.41 -10.28
C ASP A 34 -8.17 -12.53 -9.46
N MET A 35 -9.03 -13.48 -9.83
CA MET A 35 -10.30 -13.75 -9.14
C MET A 35 -10.14 -14.76 -7.99
N HIS A 36 -8.91 -15.00 -7.50
CA HIS A 36 -8.69 -15.89 -6.37
C HIS A 36 -9.37 -15.32 -5.10
N PRO A 37 -10.10 -16.13 -4.31
CA PRO A 37 -10.90 -15.65 -3.17
C PRO A 37 -10.12 -14.80 -2.16
N GLU A 38 -8.85 -15.14 -1.92
CA GLU A 38 -7.95 -14.35 -1.05
C GLU A 38 -7.62 -12.96 -1.61
N LEU A 39 -7.42 -12.82 -2.92
CA LEU A 39 -7.22 -11.51 -3.55
C LEU A 39 -8.51 -10.69 -3.52
N GLU A 40 -9.66 -11.31 -3.78
CA GLU A 40 -10.97 -10.66 -3.64
C GLU A 40 -11.21 -10.17 -2.21
N ARG A 41 -10.91 -11.02 -1.20
CA ARG A 41 -11.00 -10.67 0.23
C ARG A 41 -10.17 -9.43 0.53
N LYS A 42 -8.93 -9.38 0.05
CA LYS A 42 -8.03 -8.23 0.24
C LYS A 42 -8.50 -6.97 -0.47
N ARG A 43 -8.95 -7.07 -1.72
CA ARG A 43 -9.55 -5.95 -2.46
C ARG A 43 -10.75 -5.36 -1.72
N VAL A 44 -11.61 -6.20 -1.14
CA VAL A 44 -12.77 -5.75 -0.34
C VAL A 44 -12.33 -5.05 0.94
N GLU A 45 -11.34 -5.59 1.66
CA GLU A 45 -10.78 -4.98 2.88
C GLU A 45 -10.27 -3.56 2.60
N VAL A 46 -9.47 -3.40 1.55
CA VAL A 46 -8.87 -2.12 1.13
C VAL A 46 -9.95 -1.13 0.71
N ARG A 47 -10.92 -1.55 -0.11
CA ARG A 47 -12.04 -0.70 -0.52
C ARG A 47 -12.83 -0.16 0.68
N ARG A 48 -13.09 -0.99 1.69
CA ARG A 48 -13.78 -0.56 2.93
C ARG A 48 -13.00 0.49 3.70
N LEU A 49 -11.67 0.35 3.78
CA LEU A 49 -10.84 1.33 4.46
C LEU A 49 -10.78 2.66 3.69
N PHE A 50 -10.67 2.61 2.36
CA PHE A 50 -10.74 3.81 1.52
C PHE A 50 -12.08 4.51 1.62
N GLU A 51 -13.17 3.75 1.61
CA GLU A 51 -14.52 4.27 1.80
C GLU A 51 -14.65 4.95 3.17
N ALA A 52 -14.09 4.34 4.23
CA ALA A 52 -14.06 4.94 5.56
C ALA A 52 -13.20 6.22 5.60
N TYR A 53 -12.05 6.23 4.92
CA TYR A 53 -11.17 7.39 4.82
C TYR A 53 -11.83 8.55 4.06
N ASN A 54 -12.43 8.27 2.91
CA ASN A 54 -13.11 9.26 2.08
C ASN A 54 -14.36 9.86 2.75
N ARG A 55 -14.87 9.23 3.83
CA ARG A 55 -15.95 9.76 4.68
C ARG A 55 -15.47 10.60 5.85
N THR A 56 -14.16 10.71 6.08
CA THR A 56 -13.62 11.56 7.15
C THR A 56 -13.60 13.01 6.75
N ASP A 57 -13.73 13.90 7.75
CA ASP A 57 -13.44 15.33 7.60
C ASP A 57 -11.93 15.57 7.59
N PHE A 58 -11.45 16.64 6.95
CA PHE A 58 -10.03 17.02 6.93
C PHE A 58 -9.49 17.37 8.32
N GLU A 59 -10.34 17.81 9.24
CA GLU A 59 -9.99 18.11 10.63
C GLU A 59 -9.82 16.86 11.50
N ASP A 60 -10.31 15.69 11.05
CA ASP A 60 -10.20 14.41 11.77
C ASP A 60 -8.82 13.74 11.54
N ALA A 61 -7.75 14.49 11.85
CA ALA A 61 -6.37 14.09 11.58
C ALA A 61 -6.01 12.75 12.24
N ALA A 62 -6.48 12.50 13.46
CA ALA A 62 -6.20 11.27 14.20
C ALA A 62 -6.82 10.05 13.51
N ARG A 63 -8.09 10.13 13.10
CA ARG A 63 -8.77 9.02 12.41
C ARG A 63 -8.21 8.81 11.01
N ARG A 64 -7.94 9.88 10.26
CA ARG A 64 -7.29 9.82 8.94
C ARG A 64 -5.97 9.08 9.03
N ARG A 65 -5.12 9.45 9.99
CA ARG A 65 -3.84 8.79 10.24
C ARG A 65 -4.00 7.32 10.63
N ALA A 66 -4.94 6.99 11.50
CA ALA A 66 -5.21 5.62 11.91
C ALA A 66 -5.68 4.74 10.73
N LEU A 67 -6.53 5.28 9.85
CA LEU A 67 -6.97 4.60 8.63
C LEU A 67 -5.82 4.40 7.64
N LEU A 68 -4.99 5.42 7.41
CA LEU A 68 -3.81 5.32 6.54
C LEU A 68 -2.83 4.25 7.02
N LYS A 69 -2.55 4.19 8.33
CA LYS A 69 -1.70 3.15 8.93
C LYS A 69 -2.27 1.73 8.82
N ARG A 70 -3.59 1.58 8.63
CA ARG A 70 -4.23 0.28 8.39
C ARG A 70 -4.25 -0.12 6.92
N MET A 71 -4.29 0.87 6.03
CA MET A 71 -4.37 0.66 4.57
C MET A 71 -3.00 0.41 3.95
N LEU A 72 -2.02 1.19 4.37
CA LEU A 72 -0.71 1.30 3.73
C LEU A 72 0.34 0.52 4.50
N GLY A 73 1.41 0.13 3.81
CA GLY A 73 2.54 -0.54 4.45
C GLY A 73 3.19 0.38 5.49
N SER A 74 3.57 1.59 5.08
CA SER A 74 4.18 2.57 5.98
C SER A 74 3.76 4.00 5.65
N VAL A 75 3.59 4.81 6.69
CA VAL A 75 3.13 6.19 6.61
C VAL A 75 3.97 7.04 7.54
N GLY A 76 4.80 7.90 6.95
CA GLY A 76 5.59 8.89 7.67
C GLY A 76 4.74 9.92 8.40
N ASP A 77 5.41 10.80 9.14
CA ASP A 77 4.74 11.93 9.79
C ASP A 77 4.24 12.96 8.77
N ASP A 78 3.16 13.67 9.13
CA ASP A 78 2.56 14.74 8.32
C ASP A 78 2.23 14.35 6.87
N VAL A 79 1.86 13.08 6.65
CA VAL A 79 1.35 12.61 5.36
C VAL A 79 -0.10 13.05 5.18
N VAL A 80 -0.38 13.66 4.04
CA VAL A 80 -1.73 14.05 3.61
C VAL A 80 -2.10 13.28 2.35
N VAL A 81 -3.26 12.63 2.38
CA VAL A 81 -3.83 11.99 1.20
C VAL A 81 -5.13 12.71 0.84
N GLU A 82 -5.19 13.26 -0.37
CA GLU A 82 -6.39 13.92 -0.88
C GLU A 82 -7.53 12.90 -1.05
N PRO A 83 -8.79 13.32 -0.87
CA PRO A 83 -9.94 12.46 -1.12
C PRO A 83 -9.91 11.90 -2.55
N ASN A 84 -10.38 10.66 -2.71
CA ASN A 84 -10.40 9.89 -3.97
C ASN A 84 -9.09 9.21 -4.38
N PHE A 85 -8.05 9.22 -3.55
CA PHE A 85 -6.93 8.29 -3.71
C PHE A 85 -7.45 6.84 -3.70
N ARG A 86 -7.05 6.03 -4.69
CA ARG A 86 -7.32 4.60 -4.74
C ARG A 86 -6.05 3.83 -5.06
N CYS A 87 -5.94 2.65 -4.47
CA CYS A 87 -5.01 1.62 -4.91
C CYS A 87 -5.73 0.26 -4.88
N ASP A 88 -5.21 -0.68 -5.67
CA ASP A 88 -5.85 -1.97 -5.87
C ASP A 88 -5.76 -2.85 -4.61
N LEU A 89 -4.61 -2.84 -3.95
CA LEU A 89 -4.37 -3.65 -2.76
C LEU A 89 -3.71 -2.89 -1.60
N GLY A 90 -3.00 -1.78 -1.84
CA GLY A 90 -2.58 -0.79 -0.82
C GLY A 90 -1.56 -1.22 0.23
N CYS A 91 -1.48 -2.51 0.55
CA CYS A 91 -0.62 -3.08 1.58
C CYS A 91 0.86 -3.19 1.18
N ASN A 92 1.27 -2.48 0.13
CA ASN A 92 2.68 -2.35 -0.21
C ASN A 92 3.02 -0.96 -0.74
N ILE A 93 2.49 0.09 -0.12
CA ILE A 93 2.88 1.47 -0.41
C ILE A 93 3.48 2.08 0.85
N THR A 94 4.67 2.68 0.69
CA THR A 94 5.33 3.46 1.74
C THR A 94 5.28 4.94 1.36
N LEU A 95 4.65 5.76 2.20
CA LEU A 95 4.63 7.21 2.05
C LEU A 95 5.65 7.85 2.99
N GLY A 96 6.59 8.61 2.43
CA GLY A 96 7.59 9.35 3.22
C GLY A 96 6.97 10.52 4.01
N ALA A 97 7.66 10.98 5.04
CA ALA A 97 7.20 12.11 5.85
C ALA A 97 6.98 13.39 4.99
N GLY A 98 5.93 14.15 5.31
CA GLY A 98 5.55 15.38 4.60
C GLY A 98 5.01 15.16 3.18
N SER A 99 4.66 13.93 2.81
CA SER A 99 4.15 13.64 1.46
C SER A 99 2.69 14.07 1.29
N VAL A 100 2.38 14.66 0.14
CA VAL A 100 1.00 15.05 -0.24
C VAL A 100 0.56 14.25 -1.46
N VAL A 101 -0.31 13.27 -1.26
CA VAL A 101 -0.80 12.37 -2.31
C VAL A 101 -2.02 13.00 -2.96
N THR A 102 -1.84 13.50 -4.18
CA THR A 102 -2.90 14.17 -4.97
C THR A 102 -3.43 13.31 -6.12
N ARG A 103 -2.91 12.09 -6.29
CA ARG A 103 -3.23 11.16 -7.38
C ARG A 103 -2.87 9.73 -6.98
N ASP A 104 -3.38 8.76 -7.72
CA ASP A 104 -3.10 7.35 -7.48
C ASP A 104 -1.60 7.03 -7.60
N VAL A 105 -1.17 6.08 -6.77
CA VAL A 105 0.20 5.62 -6.61
C VAL A 105 0.15 4.10 -6.81
N PRO A 106 0.99 3.52 -7.68
CA PRO A 106 1.00 2.09 -7.89
C PRO A 106 1.41 1.34 -6.61
N ASP A 107 0.96 0.11 -6.47
CA ASP A 107 1.41 -0.77 -5.38
C ASP A 107 2.91 -1.10 -5.52
N ASN A 108 3.54 -1.51 -4.41
CA ASN A 108 4.94 -1.94 -4.29
C ASN A 108 6.00 -0.84 -4.40
N VAL A 109 5.67 0.40 -4.02
CA VAL A 109 6.57 1.56 -4.16
C VAL A 109 6.72 2.37 -2.88
N VAL A 110 7.88 3.02 -2.78
CA VAL A 110 8.09 4.16 -1.90
C VAL A 110 7.76 5.42 -2.68
N ALA A 111 6.83 6.23 -2.17
CA ALA A 111 6.48 7.53 -2.74
C ALA A 111 6.73 8.65 -1.72
N VAL A 112 7.29 9.77 -2.20
CA VAL A 112 7.67 10.91 -1.36
C VAL A 112 7.35 12.25 -2.02
N GLY A 113 7.24 13.30 -1.20
CA GLY A 113 7.22 14.70 -1.64
C GLY A 113 5.82 15.31 -1.76
N ASN A 114 5.79 16.59 -2.13
CA ASN A 114 4.57 17.37 -2.35
C ASN A 114 4.63 18.04 -3.73
N PRO A 115 3.89 17.54 -4.75
CA PRO A 115 3.02 16.36 -4.71
C PRO A 115 3.83 15.05 -4.73
N ALA A 116 3.32 14.01 -4.08
CA ALA A 116 3.99 12.73 -3.95
C ALA A 116 4.28 12.10 -5.31
N ARG A 117 5.48 11.53 -5.46
CA ARG A 117 5.93 10.80 -6.65
C ARG A 117 6.63 9.52 -6.23
N VAL A 118 6.55 8.50 -7.09
CA VAL A 118 7.30 7.26 -6.92
C VAL A 118 8.79 7.60 -6.90
N LEU A 119 9.45 7.24 -5.80
CA LEU A 119 10.89 7.35 -5.65
C LEU A 119 11.58 6.09 -6.18
N ARG A 120 11.11 4.93 -5.71
CA ARG A 120 11.67 3.61 -6.04
C ARG A 120 10.72 2.48 -5.62
N PRO A 121 10.93 1.25 -6.10
CA PRO A 121 10.32 0.06 -5.52
C PRO A 121 10.68 -0.12 -4.03
N ILE A 122 9.80 -0.80 -3.28
CA ILE A 122 10.05 -1.21 -1.89
C ILE A 122 11.15 -2.28 -1.82
N THR A 123 12.00 -2.23 -0.79
CA THR A 123 13.06 -3.22 -0.49
C THR A 123 12.96 -3.77 0.94
N ASP A 124 13.79 -4.74 1.31
CA ASP A 124 13.89 -5.26 2.69
C ASP A 124 14.19 -4.17 3.74
N ALA A 125 14.96 -3.14 3.37
CA ALA A 125 15.27 -2.06 4.30
C ALA A 125 14.03 -1.26 4.71
N ASP A 126 13.05 -1.11 3.82
CA ASP A 126 11.79 -0.47 4.18
C ASP A 126 11.00 -1.32 5.19
N ARG A 127 11.19 -2.65 5.16
CA ARG A 127 10.56 -3.64 6.05
C ARG A 127 11.02 -3.52 7.50
N MET A 128 12.22 -3.00 7.77
CA MET A 128 12.73 -2.84 9.14
C MET A 128 12.12 -1.64 9.89
N GLY A 129 11.48 -0.70 9.18
CA GLY A 129 10.63 0.34 9.81
C GLY A 129 9.30 -0.20 10.36
N PHE A 130 9.01 -1.49 10.14
CA PHE A 130 7.79 -2.19 10.58
C PHE A 130 7.95 -2.90 11.93
N ALA A 131 9.04 -2.64 12.66
CA ALA A 131 9.12 -3.01 14.07
C ALA A 131 8.05 -2.21 14.83
N ARG A 132 6.96 -2.90 15.17
CA ARG A 132 5.93 -2.48 16.12
C ARG A 132 6.54 -1.92 17.40
#